data_AF-A0A399DXW8-F1
#
_entry.id   AF-A0A399DXW8-F1
#
_cell.length_a   1.000
_cell.length_b   1.000
_cell.length_c   1.000
_cell.angle_alpha   90.00
_cell.angle_beta   90.00
_cell.angle_gamma   90.00
#
_symmetry.space_group_name_H-M   'P 1'
#
loop_
_entity.id
_entity.type
_entity.pdbx_description
1 polymer ?
#
loop_
_entity_poly.entity_id
_entity_poly.type
_entity_poly.pdbx_seq_one_letter_code
_entity_poly.pdbx_strand_id
1 'polypeptide(L)'
;MLSRLAPLVAAGIGLLVLAQGVPWPPGERLTYNLTWQGIGVGRVYLSADPVEGGWRFRMKLEPTGLAKALGYGLEAESRVGFDFRTDRFWQNLTEPLKGTTRLMYERQENSGSWARVIQPDGSQTGWVSPNDQLLDQLALIYYLRLRPETRQIVAVDYPKPAQGQLEVLPASNGLVGYRFARDDVLIEVWYRQNAQRTPVRFVFGRDFGRLEATLVENGR
;
A
#
# COMPACT_ATOMS: atom_id res chain seq x y z
N MET A 1 -3.56 46.45 -39.00
CA MET A 1 -2.86 46.65 -37.72
C MET A 1 -3.10 45.43 -36.84
N LEU A 2 -2.01 44.79 -36.42
CA LEU A 2 -1.78 44.10 -35.14
C LEU A 2 -2.97 43.31 -34.54
N SER A 3 -2.97 41.98 -34.57
CA SER A 3 -2.25 41.10 -33.62
C SER A 3 -3.23 40.47 -32.64
N ARG A 4 -3.40 39.15 -32.69
CA ARG A 4 -2.84 38.22 -31.68
C ARG A 4 -3.29 36.78 -31.98
N LEU A 5 -2.29 35.95 -32.24
CA LEU A 5 -2.29 34.51 -32.02
C LEU A 5 -2.64 34.19 -30.56
N ALA A 6 -3.46 33.17 -30.34
CA ALA A 6 -3.14 32.08 -29.40
C ALA A 6 -4.09 30.90 -29.65
N PRO A 7 -3.57 29.66 -29.65
CA PRO A 7 -4.30 28.48 -30.10
C PRO A 7 -5.33 28.02 -29.07
N LEU A 8 -6.43 27.49 -29.58
CA LEU A 8 -7.34 26.63 -28.83
C LEU A 8 -6.52 25.46 -28.29
N VAL A 9 -6.18 25.48 -27.00
CA VAL A 9 -5.68 24.31 -26.26
C VAL A 9 -6.87 23.38 -26.07
N ALA A 10 -7.24 22.70 -27.15
CA ALA A 10 -8.23 21.64 -27.13
C ALA A 10 -7.51 20.29 -26.98
N ALA A 11 -7.97 19.54 -25.99
CA ALA A 11 -7.90 18.09 -25.94
C ALA A 11 -6.55 17.42 -25.58
N GLY A 12 -5.91 17.87 -24.49
CA GLY A 12 -5.04 17.00 -23.67
C GLY A 12 -5.79 16.23 -22.56
N ILE A 13 -7.11 16.46 -22.43
CA ILE A 13 -7.99 15.89 -21.39
C ILE A 13 -8.67 14.59 -21.89
N GLY A 14 -8.37 14.17 -23.11
CA GLY A 14 -8.96 12.97 -23.70
C GLY A 14 -8.42 11.70 -23.07
N LEU A 15 -9.31 10.98 -22.37
CA LEU A 15 -9.17 9.60 -21.92
C LEU A 15 -8.44 9.40 -20.58
N LEU A 16 -8.86 10.15 -19.54
CA LEU A 16 -9.29 9.42 -18.34
C LEU A 16 -10.59 8.70 -18.72
N VAL A 17 -10.45 7.61 -19.48
CA VAL A 17 -11.46 6.55 -19.54
C VAL A 17 -11.89 6.35 -18.10
N LEU A 18 -13.21 6.39 -17.87
CA LEU A 18 -13.86 5.82 -16.70
C LEU A 18 -13.37 4.38 -16.58
N ALA A 19 -12.16 4.23 -16.04
CA ALA A 19 -11.54 2.95 -15.83
C ALA A 19 -12.39 2.36 -14.73
N GLN A 20 -13.38 1.57 -15.14
CA GLN A 20 -14.05 0.65 -14.23
C GLN A 20 -12.94 -0.01 -13.44
N GLY A 21 -12.90 0.27 -12.13
CA GLY A 21 -11.81 -0.16 -11.28
C GLY A 21 -11.61 -1.65 -11.51
N VAL A 22 -10.43 -2.04 -12.00
CA VAL A 22 -10.18 -3.44 -12.33
C VAL A 22 -9.86 -4.17 -11.03
N PRO A 23 -10.76 -5.05 -10.55
CA PRO A 23 -10.51 -5.78 -9.32
C PRO A 23 -9.31 -6.70 -9.51
N TRP A 24 -8.71 -7.06 -8.39
CA TRP A 24 -7.66 -8.05 -8.32
C TRP A 24 -8.29 -9.34 -8.81
N PRO A 25 -7.78 -9.97 -9.88
CA PRO A 25 -8.31 -11.24 -10.32
C PRO A 25 -8.28 -12.24 -9.15
N PRO A 26 -9.35 -13.02 -8.93
CA PRO A 26 -9.36 -14.03 -7.88
C PRO A 26 -8.13 -14.93 -7.98
N GLY A 27 -7.34 -15.02 -6.90
CA GLY A 27 -6.14 -15.85 -6.85
C GLY A 27 -4.91 -15.27 -7.55
N GLU A 28 -4.92 -14.00 -8.01
CA GLU A 28 -3.69 -13.34 -8.49
C GLU A 28 -2.67 -13.24 -7.35
N ARG A 29 -1.48 -13.74 -7.64
CA ARG A 29 -0.30 -13.72 -6.75
C ARG A 29 0.82 -13.01 -7.49
N LEU A 30 1.32 -11.94 -6.91
CA LEU A 30 2.41 -11.15 -7.43
C LEU A 30 3.64 -11.37 -6.57
N THR A 31 4.78 -11.59 -7.21
CA THR A 31 6.06 -11.79 -6.55
C THR A 31 6.95 -10.59 -6.82
N TYR A 32 7.59 -10.08 -5.79
CA TYR A 32 8.45 -8.90 -5.87
C TYR A 32 9.81 -9.22 -5.28
N ASN A 33 10.86 -8.59 -5.81
CA ASN A 33 12.13 -8.44 -5.11
C ASN A 33 11.97 -7.36 -4.04
N LEU A 34 12.30 -7.66 -2.78
CA LEU A 34 12.21 -6.73 -1.67
C LEU A 34 13.61 -6.21 -1.30
N THR A 35 13.70 -4.90 -1.15
CA THR A 35 14.82 -4.22 -0.49
C THR A 35 14.33 -3.60 0.81
N TRP A 36 15.16 -3.63 1.83
CA TRP A 36 14.91 -3.04 3.14
C TRP A 36 16.08 -2.12 3.49
N GLN A 37 15.82 -0.81 3.61
CA GLN A 37 16.85 0.21 3.79
C GLN A 37 17.98 0.10 2.73
N GLY A 38 17.60 -0.21 1.49
CA GLY A 38 18.54 -0.38 0.37
C GLY A 38 19.25 -1.74 0.29
N ILE A 39 19.06 -2.62 1.28
CA ILE A 39 19.64 -3.97 1.28
C ILE A 39 18.64 -4.94 0.66
N GLY A 40 19.07 -5.75 -0.31
CA GLY A 40 18.23 -6.83 -0.85
C GLY A 40 17.96 -7.90 0.21
N VAL A 41 16.69 -8.08 0.60
CA VAL A 41 16.31 -8.98 1.70
C VAL A 41 15.62 -10.27 1.24
N GLY A 42 15.13 -10.33 0.01
CA GLY A 42 14.56 -11.55 -0.57
C GLY A 42 13.36 -11.26 -1.45
N ARG A 43 12.40 -12.19 -1.45
CA ARG A 43 11.17 -12.07 -2.24
C ARG A 43 10.00 -11.77 -1.33
N VAL A 44 9.11 -10.87 -1.72
CA VAL A 44 7.82 -10.69 -1.07
C VAL A 44 6.70 -11.14 -2.00
N TYR A 45 5.78 -11.91 -1.46
CA TYR A 45 4.59 -12.40 -2.15
C TYR A 45 3.40 -11.58 -1.71
N LEU A 46 2.65 -11.04 -2.65
CA LEU A 46 1.39 -10.33 -2.43
C LEU A 46 0.27 -11.10 -3.11
N SER A 47 -0.76 -11.46 -2.36
CA SER A 47 -1.94 -12.13 -2.90
C SER A 47 -3.22 -11.43 -2.46
N ALA A 48 -4.25 -11.53 -3.30
CA ALA A 48 -5.61 -11.19 -2.92
C ALA A 48 -6.54 -12.38 -3.18
N ASP A 49 -7.32 -12.73 -2.16
CA ASP A 49 -8.35 -13.75 -2.25
C ASP A 49 -9.70 -13.11 -1.92
N PRO A 50 -10.75 -13.33 -2.72
CA PRO A 50 -12.10 -12.96 -2.32
C PRO A 50 -12.50 -13.80 -1.09
N VAL A 51 -13.19 -13.17 -0.15
CA VAL A 51 -13.75 -13.81 1.04
C VAL A 51 -15.19 -13.35 1.25
N GLU A 52 -15.94 -14.02 2.12
CA GLU A 52 -17.24 -13.53 2.53
C GLU A 52 -17.10 -12.11 3.12
N GLY A 53 -17.86 -11.15 2.58
CA GLY A 53 -17.84 -9.75 3.01
C GLY A 53 -16.82 -8.84 2.31
N GLY A 54 -15.93 -9.35 1.45
CA GLY A 54 -14.99 -8.52 0.71
C GLY A 54 -13.72 -9.24 0.25
N TRP A 55 -12.55 -8.73 0.65
CA TRP A 55 -11.25 -9.25 0.20
C TRP A 55 -10.28 -9.49 1.35
N ARG A 56 -9.42 -10.49 1.18
CA ARG A 56 -8.28 -10.76 2.05
C ARG A 56 -6.98 -10.60 1.27
N PHE A 57 -6.19 -9.61 1.63
CA PHE A 57 -4.84 -9.39 1.12
C PHE A 57 -3.82 -10.00 2.06
N ARG A 58 -2.80 -10.65 1.51
CA ARG A 58 -1.69 -11.22 2.28
C ARG A 58 -0.36 -10.83 1.67
N MET A 59 0.57 -10.44 2.52
CA MET A 59 1.95 -10.13 2.16
C MET A 59 2.89 -10.96 3.02
N LYS A 60 3.85 -11.65 2.41
CA LYS A 60 4.84 -12.45 3.13
C LYS A 60 6.22 -12.36 2.48
N LEU A 61 7.22 -12.02 3.27
CA LEU A 61 8.63 -12.08 2.90
C LEU A 61 9.16 -13.51 3.04
N GLU A 62 9.83 -13.97 1.99
CA GLU A 62 10.74 -15.11 2.02
C GLU A 62 12.18 -14.56 1.97
N PRO A 63 12.86 -14.48 3.12
CA PRO A 63 14.17 -13.90 3.19
C PRO A 63 15.21 -14.85 2.56
N THR A 64 16.25 -14.28 1.95
CA THR A 64 17.33 -15.04 1.29
C THR A 64 18.70 -14.56 1.72
N GLY A 65 19.73 -15.42 1.58
CA GLY A 65 21.12 -15.05 1.85
C GLY A 65 21.34 -14.50 3.26
N LEU A 66 22.08 -13.39 3.36
CA LEU A 66 22.39 -12.74 4.64
C LEU A 66 21.13 -12.29 5.40
N ALA A 67 20.09 -11.85 4.69
CA ALA A 67 18.86 -11.42 5.35
C ALA A 67 18.14 -12.57 6.08
N LYS A 68 18.20 -13.79 5.52
CA LYS A 68 17.72 -15.00 6.21
C LYS A 68 18.55 -15.30 7.45
N ALA A 69 19.88 -15.20 7.35
CA ALA A 69 20.77 -15.46 8.47
C ALA A 69 20.60 -14.44 9.62
N LEU A 70 20.32 -13.19 9.29
CA LEU A 70 20.08 -12.11 10.25
C LEU A 70 18.64 -12.09 10.82
N GLY A 71 17.74 -12.94 10.29
CA GLY A 71 16.38 -13.08 10.81
C GLY A 71 15.42 -11.97 10.36
N TYR A 72 15.61 -11.35 9.20
CA TYR A 72 14.62 -10.43 8.65
C TYR A 72 13.28 -11.15 8.40
N GLY A 73 12.18 -10.51 8.78
CA GLY A 73 10.84 -11.05 8.63
C GLY A 73 9.81 -9.97 8.35
N LEU A 74 8.85 -10.28 7.48
CA LEU A 74 7.71 -9.42 7.21
C LEU A 74 6.52 -10.32 6.84
N GLU A 75 5.44 -10.19 7.59
CA GLU A 75 4.16 -10.82 7.28
C GLU A 75 3.06 -9.82 7.58
N ALA A 76 2.08 -9.72 6.68
CA ALA A 76 0.91 -8.88 6.90
C ALA A 76 -0.34 -9.50 6.27
N GLU A 77 -1.48 -9.28 6.89
CA GLU A 77 -2.80 -9.59 6.34
C GLU A 77 -3.71 -8.38 6.53
N SER A 78 -4.46 -8.06 5.48
CA SER A 78 -5.54 -7.10 5.52
C SER A 78 -6.84 -7.76 5.08
N ARG A 79 -7.90 -7.58 5.86
CA ARG A 79 -9.28 -7.87 5.47
C ARG A 79 -9.99 -6.57 5.23
N VAL A 80 -10.63 -6.46 4.07
CA VAL A 80 -11.40 -5.29 3.68
C VAL A 80 -12.83 -5.66 3.35
N GLY A 81 -13.74 -4.75 3.64
CA GLY A 81 -15.15 -4.88 3.28
C GLY A 81 -15.42 -4.61 1.81
N PHE A 82 -16.69 -4.63 1.41
CA PHE A 82 -17.14 -4.24 0.06
C PHE A 82 -16.92 -2.76 -0.27
N ASP A 83 -16.76 -1.92 0.76
CA ASP A 83 -16.38 -0.51 0.62
C ASP A 83 -14.86 -0.33 0.42
N PHE A 84 -14.10 -1.43 0.43
CA PHE A 84 -12.64 -1.49 0.31
C PHE A 84 -11.89 -0.77 1.43
N ARG A 85 -12.56 -0.51 2.56
CA ARG A 85 -11.92 -0.03 3.79
C ARG A 85 -11.37 -1.19 4.59
N THR A 86 -10.35 -0.92 5.39
CA THR A 86 -9.78 -1.94 6.26
C THR A 86 -10.75 -2.25 7.40
N ASP A 87 -11.13 -3.52 7.50
CA ASP A 87 -11.90 -4.04 8.64
C ASP A 87 -10.95 -4.59 9.70
N ARG A 88 -9.94 -5.36 9.27
CA ARG A 88 -8.90 -5.90 10.14
C ARG A 88 -7.56 -5.88 9.44
N PHE A 89 -6.52 -5.47 10.14
CA PHE A 89 -5.16 -5.52 9.63
C PHE A 89 -4.22 -5.98 10.72
N TRP A 90 -3.25 -6.80 10.36
CA TRP A 90 -2.09 -7.04 11.19
C TRP A 90 -0.83 -7.11 10.36
N GLN A 91 0.29 -6.74 10.97
CA GLN A 91 1.61 -6.87 10.42
C GLN A 91 2.59 -7.28 11.51
N ASN A 92 3.41 -8.29 11.22
CA ASN A 92 4.62 -8.61 11.96
C ASN A 92 5.82 -8.13 11.15
N LEU A 93 6.68 -7.34 11.78
CA LEU A 93 7.92 -6.85 11.23
C LEU A 93 9.07 -7.30 12.13
N THR A 94 9.94 -8.17 11.62
CA THR A 94 11.12 -8.65 12.36
C THR A 94 12.37 -7.99 11.79
N GLU A 95 12.98 -7.14 12.61
CA GLU A 95 14.25 -6.50 12.33
C GLU A 95 15.38 -7.23 13.07
N PRO A 96 16.54 -7.49 12.42
CA PRO A 96 17.68 -8.08 13.10
C PRO A 96 18.09 -7.25 14.31
N LEU A 97 18.48 -7.93 15.39
CA LEU A 97 18.93 -7.35 16.66
C LEU A 97 17.88 -6.53 17.44
N LYS A 98 16.79 -6.08 16.79
CA LYS A 98 15.70 -5.35 17.44
C LYS A 98 14.56 -6.27 17.87
N GLY A 99 14.28 -7.33 17.09
CA GLY A 99 13.19 -8.27 17.35
C GLY A 99 11.94 -7.99 16.51
N THR A 100 10.79 -8.47 16.97
CA THR A 100 9.52 -8.42 16.21
C THR A 100 8.57 -7.37 16.76
N THR A 101 8.20 -6.42 15.92
CA THR A 101 7.12 -5.47 16.18
C THR A 101 5.84 -5.98 15.52
N ARG A 102 4.72 -5.95 16.26
CA ARG A 102 3.40 -6.32 15.75
C ARG A 102 2.46 -5.14 15.75
N LEU A 103 1.97 -4.75 14.57
CA LEU A 103 0.89 -3.79 14.40
C LEU A 103 -0.42 -4.55 14.21
N MET A 104 -1.47 -4.09 14.88
CA MET A 104 -2.83 -4.59 14.75
C MET A 104 -3.78 -3.41 14.60
N TYR A 105 -4.80 -3.57 13.77
CA TYR A 105 -5.86 -2.62 13.58
C TYR A 105 -7.18 -3.37 13.40
N GLU A 106 -8.25 -2.82 13.96
CA GLU A 106 -9.60 -3.30 13.73
C GLU A 106 -10.60 -2.14 13.70
N ARG A 107 -11.48 -2.21 12.71
CA ARG A 107 -12.64 -1.35 12.54
C ARG A 107 -13.74 -1.82 13.45
N GLN A 108 -14.41 -0.88 14.12
CA GLN A 108 -15.66 -1.12 14.81
C GLN A 108 -16.73 -0.39 14.02
N GLU A 109 -17.51 -1.11 13.23
CA GLU A 109 -18.49 -0.52 12.31
C GLU A 109 -19.41 0.47 13.05
N ASN A 110 -19.52 1.70 12.54
CA ASN A 110 -20.27 2.81 13.15
C ASN A 110 -19.79 3.26 14.54
N SER A 111 -18.68 2.71 15.05
CA SER A 111 -18.10 2.99 16.36
C SER A 111 -16.63 3.42 16.30
N GLY A 112 -16.11 3.63 15.09
CA GLY A 112 -14.74 4.08 14.84
C GLY A 112 -13.76 2.94 14.59
N SER A 113 -12.53 3.10 15.04
CA SER A 113 -11.47 2.11 14.87
C SER A 113 -10.42 2.22 15.97
N TRP A 114 -9.59 1.19 16.08
CA TRP A 114 -8.44 1.20 16.97
C TRP A 114 -7.24 0.56 16.32
N ALA A 115 -6.05 0.94 16.76
CA ALA A 115 -4.83 0.23 16.44
C ALA A 115 -3.95 0.05 17.68
N ARG A 116 -3.14 -0.99 17.65
CA ARG A 116 -2.18 -1.35 18.70
C ARG A 116 -0.87 -1.75 18.07
N VAL A 117 0.22 -1.27 18.65
CA VAL A 117 1.58 -1.74 18.38
C VAL A 117 2.07 -2.49 19.62
N ILE A 118 2.61 -3.68 19.41
CA ILE A 118 3.34 -4.47 20.40
C ILE A 118 4.81 -4.42 19.97
N GLN A 119 5.65 -3.84 20.82
CA GLN A 119 7.09 -3.73 20.59
C GLN A 119 7.81 -5.05 20.92
N PRO A 120 9.06 -5.22 20.49
CA PRO A 120 9.83 -6.44 20.74
C PRO A 120 10.02 -6.79 22.22
N ASP A 121 10.03 -5.78 23.10
CA ASP A 121 10.10 -5.94 24.56
C ASP A 121 8.76 -6.31 25.21
N GLY A 122 7.70 -6.44 24.42
CA GLY A 122 6.34 -6.72 24.87
C GLY A 122 5.55 -5.49 25.31
N SER A 123 6.15 -4.30 25.33
CA SER A 123 5.43 -3.06 25.60
C SER A 123 4.36 -2.82 24.54
N GLN A 124 3.21 -2.31 24.97
CA GLN A 124 2.05 -2.10 24.11
C GLN A 124 1.62 -0.65 24.15
N THR A 125 1.34 -0.11 22.98
CA THR A 125 0.78 1.21 22.82
C THR A 125 -0.27 1.18 21.74
N GLY A 126 -1.20 2.14 21.74
CA GLY A 126 -2.26 2.16 20.76
C GLY A 126 -3.05 3.45 20.78
N TRP A 127 -4.04 3.52 19.89
CA TRP A 127 -4.98 4.62 19.81
C TRP A 127 -6.37 4.10 19.46
N VAL A 128 -7.36 4.94 19.76
CA VAL A 128 -8.76 4.80 19.33
C VAL A 128 -9.12 6.05 18.55
N SER A 129 -9.89 5.88 17.47
CA SER A 129 -10.33 6.95 16.60
C SER A 129 -11.82 6.81 16.35
N PRO A 130 -12.60 7.92 16.31
CA PRO A 130 -13.99 7.86 15.88
C PRO A 130 -14.14 7.59 14.37
N ASN A 131 -13.05 7.69 13.60
CA ASN A 131 -13.06 7.42 12.16
C ASN A 131 -12.88 5.92 11.91
N ASP A 132 -13.77 5.34 11.10
CA ASP A 132 -13.76 3.93 10.71
C ASP A 132 -13.42 3.71 9.22
N GLN A 133 -13.14 4.80 8.48
CA GLN A 133 -12.89 4.81 7.03
C GLN A 133 -11.39 4.78 6.67
N LEU A 134 -10.61 3.95 7.37
CA LEU A 134 -9.15 3.91 7.21
C LEU A 134 -8.71 2.86 6.17
N LEU A 135 -7.54 3.10 5.58
CA LEU A 135 -6.84 2.18 4.68
C LEU A 135 -5.48 1.80 5.27
N ASP A 136 -5.23 0.52 5.46
CA ASP A 136 -3.87 0.02 5.70
C ASP A 136 -3.06 0.00 4.39
N GLN A 137 -1.77 -0.28 4.48
CA GLN A 137 -0.87 -0.24 3.34
C GLN A 137 -1.22 -1.25 2.22
N LEU A 138 -1.75 -2.44 2.56
CA LEU A 138 -2.15 -3.45 1.58
C LEU A 138 -3.48 -3.06 0.96
N ALA A 139 -4.44 -2.64 1.78
CA ALA A 139 -5.72 -2.11 1.31
C ALA A 139 -5.51 -0.92 0.36
N LEU A 140 -4.56 -0.03 0.65
CA LEU A 140 -4.29 1.15 -0.18
C LEU A 140 -3.76 0.79 -1.58
N ILE A 141 -2.91 -0.24 -1.73
CA ILE A 141 -2.51 -0.75 -3.05
C ILE A 141 -3.75 -1.14 -3.86
N TYR A 142 -4.66 -1.89 -3.23
CA TYR A 142 -5.85 -2.33 -3.94
C TYR A 142 -6.82 -1.17 -4.24
N TYR A 143 -7.03 -0.32 -3.25
CA TYR A 143 -7.96 0.80 -3.31
C TYR A 143 -7.59 1.77 -4.43
N LEU A 144 -6.31 2.10 -4.60
CA LEU A 144 -5.86 3.01 -5.67
C LEU A 144 -5.92 2.39 -7.07
N ARG A 145 -5.83 1.06 -7.18
CA ARG A 145 -6.10 0.33 -8.42
C ARG A 145 -7.54 0.59 -8.88
N LEU A 146 -8.50 0.56 -7.94
CA LEU A 146 -9.94 0.71 -8.17
C LEU A 146 -10.44 2.17 -8.24
N ARG A 147 -9.84 3.06 -7.43
CA ARG A 147 -10.27 4.45 -7.20
C ARG A 147 -9.11 5.43 -7.46
N PRO A 148 -8.56 5.46 -8.69
CA PRO A 148 -7.42 6.31 -9.07
C PRO A 148 -7.66 7.82 -8.91
N GLU A 149 -8.93 8.22 -8.87
CA GLU A 149 -9.40 9.58 -8.68
C GLU A 149 -9.26 10.05 -7.23
N THR A 150 -8.99 9.14 -6.29
CA THR A 150 -8.85 9.49 -4.88
C THR A 150 -7.74 10.51 -4.65
N ARG A 151 -8.03 11.53 -3.84
CA ARG A 151 -7.08 12.59 -3.49
C ARG A 151 -6.86 12.77 -1.99
N GLN A 152 -7.74 12.22 -1.16
CA GLN A 152 -7.65 12.28 0.29
C GLN A 152 -7.64 10.86 0.84
N ILE A 153 -6.68 10.60 1.73
CA ILE A 153 -6.50 9.30 2.36
C ILE A 153 -6.44 9.50 3.88
N VAL A 154 -7.07 8.57 4.60
CA VAL A 154 -6.82 8.34 6.02
C VAL A 154 -6.23 6.93 6.12
N ALA A 155 -4.96 6.85 6.52
CA ALA A 155 -4.21 5.62 6.58
C ALA A 155 -4.12 5.09 8.02
N VAL A 156 -4.10 3.77 8.15
CA VAL A 156 -3.73 3.12 9.41
C VAL A 156 -2.27 3.44 9.68
N ASP A 157 -2.02 4.15 10.79
CA ASP A 157 -0.69 4.47 11.26
C ASP A 157 -0.64 4.45 12.80
N TYR A 158 0.50 4.73 13.43
CA TYR A 158 0.63 4.89 14.87
C TYR A 158 1.67 5.98 15.17
N PRO A 159 1.46 6.84 16.21
CA PRO A 159 0.52 6.70 17.32
C PRO A 159 -0.90 7.22 17.06
N LYS A 160 -1.23 7.60 15.83
CA LYS A 160 -2.56 8.08 15.44
C LYS A 160 -2.79 7.73 13.96
N PRO A 161 -4.03 7.80 13.45
CA PRO A 161 -4.27 7.77 12.01
C PRO A 161 -3.52 8.89 11.29
N ALA A 162 -2.95 8.58 10.13
CA ALA A 162 -2.33 9.58 9.26
C ALA A 162 -3.35 10.05 8.21
N GLN A 163 -3.60 11.35 8.11
CA GLN A 163 -4.54 11.91 7.13
C GLN A 163 -3.85 12.93 6.23
N GLY A 164 -4.17 12.89 4.93
CA GLY A 164 -3.78 13.96 4.03
C GLY A 164 -3.98 13.66 2.56
N GLN A 165 -3.36 14.52 1.75
CA GLN A 165 -3.47 14.45 0.30
C GLN A 165 -2.60 13.36 -0.30
N LEU A 166 -3.18 12.64 -1.26
CA LEU A 166 -2.47 11.73 -2.14
C LEU A 166 -1.86 12.52 -3.29
N GLU A 167 -0.54 12.42 -3.44
CA GLU A 167 0.22 12.95 -4.56
C GLU A 167 0.12 12.01 -5.76
N VAL A 168 -0.18 12.55 -6.94
CA VAL A 168 -0.04 11.82 -8.21
C VAL A 168 1.36 12.10 -8.75
N LEU A 169 2.15 11.05 -8.89
CA LEU A 169 3.53 11.17 -9.34
C LEU A 169 3.59 11.38 -10.87
N PRO A 170 4.60 12.13 -11.37
CA PRO A 170 4.81 12.26 -12.81
C PRO A 170 4.89 10.90 -13.48
N ALA A 171 4.15 10.73 -14.57
CA ALA A 171 4.17 9.49 -15.33
C ALA A 171 5.59 9.19 -15.80
N SER A 172 6.00 7.92 -15.68
CA SER A 172 7.36 7.47 -16.02
C SER A 172 7.28 6.14 -16.72
N ASN A 173 7.83 6.02 -17.94
CA ASN A 173 7.95 4.77 -18.69
C ASN A 173 6.66 3.93 -18.76
N GLY A 174 5.50 4.56 -19.01
CA GLY A 174 4.21 3.86 -19.07
C GLY A 174 3.67 3.41 -17.70
N LEU A 175 4.16 4.01 -16.62
CA LEU A 175 3.68 3.81 -15.26
C LEU A 175 2.93 5.04 -14.75
N VAL A 176 1.94 4.79 -13.88
CA VAL A 176 1.28 5.81 -13.07
C VAL A 176 1.61 5.56 -11.60
N GLY A 177 2.11 6.58 -10.91
CA GLY A 177 2.52 6.49 -9.52
C GLY A 177 1.62 7.32 -8.61
N TYR A 178 1.42 6.84 -7.39
CA TYR A 178 0.73 7.55 -6.32
C TYR A 178 1.60 7.52 -5.07
N ARG A 179 1.64 8.62 -4.33
CA ARG A 179 2.36 8.72 -3.06
C ARG A 179 1.49 9.35 -1.98
N PHE A 180 1.43 8.69 -0.84
CA PHE A 180 0.97 9.26 0.41
C PHE A 180 2.18 9.41 1.33
N ALA A 181 2.52 10.65 1.68
CA ALA A 181 3.65 10.97 2.55
C ALA A 181 3.21 12.00 3.60
N ARG A 182 2.86 11.54 4.80
CA ARG A 182 2.34 12.39 5.88
C ARG A 182 2.80 11.87 7.24
N ASP A 183 3.10 12.81 8.13
CA ASP A 183 3.77 12.53 9.41
C ASP A 183 5.00 11.65 9.12
N ASP A 184 5.01 10.39 9.57
CA ASP A 184 6.12 9.44 9.34
C ASP A 184 5.74 8.29 8.39
N VAL A 185 4.55 8.34 7.77
CA VAL A 185 4.08 7.35 6.81
C VAL A 185 4.49 7.72 5.41
N LEU A 186 5.13 6.78 4.73
CA LEU A 186 5.31 6.77 3.29
C LEU A 186 4.64 5.53 2.70
N ILE A 187 3.66 5.73 1.83
CA ILE A 187 3.13 4.68 0.97
C ILE A 187 3.21 5.19 -0.46
N GLU A 188 4.02 4.54 -1.29
CA GLU A 188 4.14 4.83 -2.72
C GLU A 188 3.78 3.58 -3.50
N VAL A 189 2.99 3.71 -4.56
CA VAL A 189 2.64 2.58 -5.43
C VAL A 189 2.67 3.02 -6.88
N TRP A 190 3.33 2.22 -7.72
CA TRP A 190 3.39 2.38 -9.16
C TRP A 190 2.64 1.26 -9.84
N TYR A 191 1.80 1.63 -10.80
CA TYR A 191 1.01 0.70 -11.60
C TYR A 191 1.41 0.80 -13.07
N ARG A 192 1.37 -0.34 -13.76
CA ARG A 192 1.44 -0.35 -15.22
C ARG A 192 0.19 0.32 -15.80
N GLN A 193 0.35 1.10 -16.86
CA GLN A 193 -0.78 1.63 -17.64
C GLN A 193 -1.39 0.57 -18.56
N ASN A 194 -1.74 -0.60 -18.00
CA ASN A 194 -2.51 -1.64 -18.67
C ASN A 194 -3.94 -1.69 -18.11
N ALA A 195 -4.82 -2.45 -18.75
CA ALA A 195 -6.18 -2.65 -18.26
C ALA A 195 -6.18 -3.17 -16.82
N GLN A 196 -5.25 -4.08 -16.50
CA GLN A 196 -5.16 -4.68 -15.17
C GLN A 196 -4.66 -3.72 -14.10
N ARG A 197 -3.98 -2.62 -14.44
CA ARG A 197 -3.26 -1.77 -13.49
C ARG A 197 -2.42 -2.58 -12.53
N THR A 198 -1.54 -3.41 -13.09
CA THR A 198 -0.69 -4.28 -12.28
C THR A 198 0.24 -3.43 -11.40
N PRO A 199 0.26 -3.59 -10.06
CA PRO A 199 1.20 -2.89 -9.20
C PRO A 199 2.61 -3.44 -9.44
N VAL A 200 3.48 -2.61 -10.02
CA VAL A 200 4.84 -3.00 -10.42
C VAL A 200 5.90 -2.63 -9.38
N ARG A 201 5.62 -1.64 -8.54
CA ARG A 201 6.52 -1.23 -7.46
C ARG A 201 5.70 -0.65 -6.32
N PHE A 202 6.07 -0.97 -5.09
CA PHE A 202 5.53 -0.28 -3.92
C PHE A 202 6.63 0.00 -2.90
N VAL A 203 6.45 1.11 -2.18
CA VAL A 203 7.33 1.53 -1.09
C VAL A 203 6.47 1.73 0.15
N PHE A 204 6.88 1.11 1.26
CA PHE A 204 6.33 1.37 2.57
C PHE A 204 7.46 1.92 3.45
N GLY A 205 7.26 3.10 4.00
CA GLY A 205 8.20 3.73 4.92
C GLY A 205 7.47 4.12 6.19
N ARG A 206 8.09 3.80 7.32
CA ARG A 206 7.69 4.22 8.65
C ARG A 206 8.85 3.95 9.60
N ASP A 207 9.02 4.71 10.69
CA ASP A 207 9.88 4.50 11.90
C ASP A 207 11.02 3.46 11.84
N PHE A 208 10.72 2.22 11.43
CA PHE A 208 11.56 1.04 11.22
C PHE A 208 12.29 0.99 9.84
N GLY A 209 12.18 2.05 9.04
CA GLY A 209 12.89 2.24 7.77
C GLY A 209 12.01 2.10 6.53
N ARG A 210 12.66 1.94 5.38
CA ARG A 210 12.03 1.94 4.06
C ARG A 210 12.09 0.56 3.42
N LEU A 211 10.92 -0.02 3.18
CA LEU A 211 10.70 -1.24 2.40
C LEU A 211 10.38 -0.83 0.97
N GLU A 212 11.07 -1.40 0.00
CA GLU A 212 10.82 -1.15 -1.42
C GLU A 212 10.77 -2.47 -2.19
N ALA A 213 9.62 -2.74 -2.79
CA ALA A 213 9.33 -3.97 -3.51
C ALA A 213 9.15 -3.67 -5.00
N THR A 214 9.85 -4.41 -5.86
CA THR A 214 9.75 -4.29 -7.33
C THR A 214 9.32 -5.62 -7.91
N LEU A 215 8.32 -5.61 -8.79
CA LEU A 215 7.70 -6.80 -9.36
C LEU A 215 8.76 -7.62 -10.11
N VAL A 216 8.77 -8.92 -9.84
CA VAL A 216 9.52 -9.87 -10.66
C VAL A 216 8.72 -10.07 -11.94
N GLU A 217 9.21 -9.48 -13.02
CA GLU A 217 8.68 -9.76 -14.35
C GLU A 217 8.99 -11.23 -14.66
N ASN A 218 7.99 -12.09 -14.54
CA ASN A 218 8.11 -13.44 -15.09
C ASN A 218 8.16 -13.27 -16.61
N GLY A 219 9.35 -13.49 -17.18
CA GLY A 219 9.53 -13.56 -18.63
C GLY A 219 8.47 -14.48 -19.21
N ARG A 220 7.69 -13.96 -20.16
CA ARG A 220 6.93 -14.81 -21.06
C ARG A 220 7.88 -15.53 -21.99
#